data_AF-A0A1Q4VN34-F1
#
_entry.id   AF-A0A1Q4VN34-F1
#
_cell.length_a   1.000
_cell.length_b   1.000
_cell.length_c   1.000
_cell.angle_alpha   90.00
_cell.angle_beta   90.00
_cell.angle_gamma   90.00
#
_symmetry.space_group_name_H-M   'P 1'
#
loop_
_entity.id
_entity.type
_entity.pdbx_description
1 polymer ?
#
loop_
_entity_poly.entity_id
_entity_poly.type
_entity_poly.pdbx_seq_one_letter_code
_entity_poly.pdbx_strand_id
1 'polypeptide(L)'
;MPTARFFFDAGSGGVLWAVTPEDKEVWGYPVELDRLPISHDLRDGLRRLIDRYDTSLNWDYPPDPGPWRQAECHDFNEAVHQTLGRLRTELGPAWQIYDEFDALHEDSDLDRYLADPAGFIRTQPTTTCAK
;
A
#
# COMPACT_ATOMS: atom_id res chain seq x y z
N MET A 1 -16.73 -17.85 2.82
CA MET A 1 -15.77 -17.39 1.80
C MET A 1 -14.94 -16.30 2.46
N PRO A 2 -13.63 -16.51 2.66
CA PRO A 2 -12.79 -15.49 3.27
C PRO A 2 -12.81 -14.19 2.49
N THR A 3 -12.88 -13.09 3.22
CA THR A 3 -13.02 -11.77 2.63
C THR A 3 -11.97 -10.81 3.20
N ALA A 4 -11.22 -10.15 2.31
CA ALA A 4 -10.20 -9.20 2.70
C ALA A 4 -10.23 -7.92 1.84
N ARG A 5 -9.82 -6.81 2.43
CA ARG A 5 -9.56 -5.52 1.76
C ARG A 5 -8.08 -5.45 1.41
N PHE A 6 -7.75 -5.03 0.20
CA PHE A 6 -6.39 -4.84 -0.25
C PHE A 6 -6.08 -3.34 -0.25
N PHE A 7 -5.22 -2.90 0.66
CA PHE A 7 -4.69 -1.54 0.73
C PHE A 7 -3.47 -1.53 1.67
N PHE A 8 -2.66 -0.48 1.61
CA PHE A 8 -1.49 -0.32 2.47
C PHE A 8 -1.82 0.58 3.66
N ASP A 9 -1.31 0.22 4.83
CA ASP A 9 -1.29 1.07 6.03
C ASP A 9 0.16 1.25 6.46
N ALA A 10 0.57 2.50 6.64
CA ALA A 10 1.96 2.90 6.81
C ALA A 10 2.59 2.21 8.04
N GLY A 11 3.71 1.51 7.84
CA GLY A 11 4.44 0.84 8.91
C GLY A 11 3.72 -0.37 9.54
N SER A 12 2.56 -0.77 9.00
CA SER A 12 1.79 -1.91 9.52
C SER A 12 2.41 -3.27 9.16
N GLY A 13 3.24 -3.32 8.11
CA GLY A 13 3.79 -4.57 7.59
C GLY A 13 2.76 -5.46 6.87
N GLY A 14 1.56 -4.94 6.55
CA GLY A 14 0.46 -5.67 5.93
C GLY A 14 -0.11 -4.99 4.68
N VAL A 15 -0.76 -5.79 3.83
CA VAL A 15 -1.45 -5.30 2.61
C VAL A 15 -2.85 -5.90 2.42
N LEU A 16 -3.22 -6.86 3.27
CA LEU A 16 -4.51 -7.54 3.25
C LEU A 16 -5.14 -7.51 4.63
N TRP A 17 -6.40 -7.08 4.69
CA TRP A 17 -7.10 -6.81 5.93
C TRP A 17 -8.36 -7.65 6.01
N ALA A 18 -8.41 -8.60 6.93
CA ALA A 18 -9.57 -9.47 7.12
C ALA A 18 -10.81 -8.66 7.55
N VAL A 19 -11.94 -8.91 6.88
CA VAL A 19 -13.18 -8.14 7.10
C VAL A 19 -13.99 -8.68 8.27
N THR A 20 -14.15 -10.01 8.34
CA THR A 20 -15.01 -10.66 9.35
C THR A 20 -14.21 -11.08 10.59
N PRO A 21 -14.84 -11.16 11.79
CA PRO A 21 -14.17 -11.70 12.98
C PRO A 21 -13.62 -13.10 12.77
N GLU A 22 -14.35 -13.96 12.06
CA GLU A 22 -13.95 -15.33 11.75
C GLU A 22 -12.69 -15.34 10.87
N ASP A 23 -12.63 -14.48 9.86
CA ASP A 23 -11.45 -14.36 9.01
C ASP A 23 -10.25 -13.80 9.79
N LYS A 24 -10.46 -12.90 10.75
CA LYS A 24 -9.37 -12.37 11.61
C LYS A 24 -8.77 -13.45 12.50
N GLU A 25 -9.60 -14.33 13.04
CA GLU A 25 -9.14 -15.46 13.87
C GLU A 25 -8.37 -16.48 13.03
N VAL A 26 -8.85 -16.76 11.81
CA VAL A 26 -8.24 -17.76 10.93
C VAL A 26 -7.01 -17.22 10.20
N TRP A 27 -6.93 -15.92 9.88
CA TRP A 27 -5.88 -15.39 9.00
C TRP A 27 -5.04 -14.28 9.61
N GLY A 28 -5.44 -13.67 10.72
CA GLY A 28 -4.82 -12.47 11.29
C GLY A 28 -5.54 -11.18 10.93
N TYR A 29 -5.20 -10.06 11.60
CA TYR A 29 -5.90 -8.78 11.43
C TYR A 29 -5.28 -7.86 10.36
N PRO A 30 -3.95 -7.84 10.17
CA PRO A 30 -3.39 -8.05 8.85
C PRO A 30 -3.36 -9.55 8.57
N VAL A 31 -3.84 -9.95 7.40
CA VAL A 31 -3.76 -11.34 6.95
C VAL A 31 -2.29 -11.75 6.87
N GLU A 32 -1.94 -12.80 7.61
CA GLU A 32 -0.61 -13.40 7.62
C GLU A 32 -0.31 -14.04 6.26
N LEU A 33 0.54 -13.38 5.47
CA LEU A 33 0.86 -13.84 4.11
C LEU A 33 1.45 -15.25 4.06
N ASP A 34 2.10 -15.70 5.15
CA ASP A 34 2.66 -17.05 5.25
C ASP A 34 1.61 -18.16 5.31
N ARG A 35 0.39 -17.83 5.73
CA ARG A 35 -0.73 -18.77 5.82
C ARG A 35 -1.50 -18.88 4.51
N LEU A 36 -1.36 -17.91 3.61
CA LEU A 36 -2.07 -17.91 2.34
C LEU A 36 -1.59 -19.04 1.42
N PRO A 37 -2.52 -19.71 0.71
CA PRO A 37 -2.20 -20.77 -0.24
C PRO A 37 -1.74 -20.19 -1.59
N ILE A 38 -0.71 -19.34 -1.55
CA ILE A 38 -0.10 -18.68 -2.71
C ILE A 38 1.36 -19.10 -2.87
N SER A 39 1.90 -18.89 -4.06
CA SER A 39 3.30 -19.13 -4.38
C SER A 39 4.24 -18.28 -3.52
N HIS A 40 5.44 -18.81 -3.27
CA HIS A 40 6.50 -18.11 -2.56
C HIS A 40 6.86 -16.79 -3.27
N ASP A 41 6.96 -16.82 -4.60
CA ASP A 41 7.30 -15.64 -5.41
C ASP A 41 6.27 -14.52 -5.27
N LEU A 42 4.97 -14.86 -5.22
CA LEU A 42 3.92 -13.87 -5.00
C LEU A 42 3.99 -13.30 -3.58
N ARG A 43 4.20 -14.16 -2.58
CA ARG A 43 4.36 -13.75 -1.19
C ARG A 43 5.49 -12.75 -1.00
N ASP A 44 6.66 -13.03 -1.60
CA ASP A 44 7.79 -12.11 -1.54
C ASP A 44 7.53 -10.83 -2.35
N GLY A 45 6.76 -10.91 -3.43
CA GLY A 45 6.29 -9.76 -4.18
C GLY A 45 5.45 -8.82 -3.31
N LEU A 46 4.50 -9.37 -2.55
CA LEU A 46 3.67 -8.60 -1.62
C LEU A 46 4.52 -7.94 -0.52
N ARG A 47 5.47 -8.68 0.07
CA ARG A 47 6.41 -8.10 1.06
C ARG A 47 7.22 -6.94 0.49
N ARG A 48 7.78 -7.11 -0.72
CA ARG A 48 8.50 -6.02 -1.39
C ARG A 48 7.64 -4.80 -1.67
N LEU A 49 6.35 -4.99 -1.99
CA LEU A 49 5.43 -3.87 -2.16
C LEU A 49 5.15 -3.15 -0.83
N ILE A 50 5.00 -3.89 0.27
CA ILE A 50 4.82 -3.33 1.60
C ILE A 50 6.05 -2.49 1.99
N ASP A 51 7.24 -3.07 1.89
CA ASP A 51 8.49 -2.36 2.22
C ASP A 51 8.68 -1.13 1.32
N ARG A 52 8.35 -1.24 0.03
CA ARG A 52 8.46 -0.13 -0.92
C ARG A 52 7.44 0.96 -0.62
N TYR A 53 6.20 0.63 -0.26
CA TYR A 53 5.17 1.60 0.11
C TYR A 53 5.63 2.49 1.26
N ASP A 54 6.27 1.92 2.29
CA ASP A 54 6.77 2.71 3.41
C ASP A 54 7.80 3.76 2.96
N THR A 55 8.58 3.50 1.90
CA THR A 55 9.53 4.49 1.36
C THR A 55 8.87 5.66 0.62
N SER A 56 7.56 5.57 0.30
CA SER A 56 6.83 6.67 -0.35
C SER A 56 6.45 7.79 0.62
N LEU A 57 6.64 7.59 1.92
CA LEU A 57 6.19 8.51 2.97
C LEU A 57 7.34 9.35 3.51
N ASN A 58 7.00 10.56 3.95
CA ASN A 58 7.90 11.40 4.73
C ASN A 58 7.85 10.98 6.20
N TRP A 59 8.78 10.14 6.65
CA TRP A 59 8.78 9.66 8.03
C TRP A 59 9.22 10.71 9.06
N ASP A 60 9.91 11.77 8.63
CA ASP A 60 10.27 12.87 9.53
C ASP A 60 9.03 13.68 9.91
N TYR A 61 8.15 13.92 8.93
CA TYR A 61 6.84 14.52 9.16
C TYR A 61 5.83 14.04 8.10
N PRO A 62 4.99 13.04 8.41
CA PRO A 62 4.07 12.43 7.44
C PRO A 62 3.11 13.40 6.72
N PRO A 63 2.68 14.52 7.35
CA PRO A 63 1.89 15.52 6.66
C PRO A 63 2.65 16.35 5.63
N ASP A 64 3.96 16.20 5.46
CA ASP A 64 4.74 16.84 4.39
C ASP A 64 4.86 15.93 3.16
N PRO A 65 5.21 16.49 1.98
CA PRO A 65 5.39 15.70 0.76
C PRO A 65 6.32 14.50 0.96
N GLY A 66 5.86 13.34 0.49
CA GLY A 66 6.68 12.14 0.37
C GLY A 66 7.78 12.31 -0.68
N PRO A 67 8.87 11.51 -0.61
CA PRO A 67 10.05 11.73 -1.45
C PRO A 67 9.87 11.31 -2.91
N TRP A 68 8.83 10.54 -3.23
CA TRP A 68 8.67 9.93 -4.54
C TRP A 68 8.25 10.92 -5.61
N ARG A 69 8.91 10.81 -6.76
CA ARG A 69 8.51 11.48 -8.00
C ARG A 69 7.44 10.71 -8.74
N GLN A 70 6.77 11.36 -9.68
CA GLN A 70 5.62 10.82 -10.41
C GLN A 70 5.95 9.51 -11.14
N ALA A 71 7.19 9.36 -11.62
CA ALA A 71 7.65 8.12 -12.24
C ALA A 71 7.69 6.95 -11.24
N GLU A 72 8.19 7.18 -10.02
CA GLU A 72 8.25 6.15 -8.97
C GLU A 72 6.85 5.74 -8.51
N CYS A 73 5.95 6.71 -8.37
CA CYS A 73 4.53 6.49 -8.07
C CYS A 73 3.87 5.63 -9.16
N HIS A 74 4.10 5.96 -10.44
CA HIS A 74 3.56 5.19 -11.57
C HIS A 74 4.06 3.75 -11.55
N ASP A 75 5.38 3.55 -11.45
CA ASP A 75 6.00 2.23 -11.43
C ASP A 75 5.52 1.39 -10.24
N PHE A 76 5.21 2.02 -9.11
CA PHE A 76 4.62 1.35 -7.96
C PHE A 76 3.17 0.92 -8.21
N ASN A 77 2.33 1.84 -8.71
CA ASN A 77 0.92 1.56 -8.98
C ASN A 77 0.77 0.40 -9.98
N GLU A 78 1.58 0.38 -11.05
CA GLU A 78 1.59 -0.74 -12.00
C GLU A 78 1.96 -2.07 -11.33
N ALA A 79 2.98 -2.07 -10.47
CA ALA A 79 3.41 -3.27 -9.74
C ALA A 79 2.32 -3.76 -8.78
N VAL A 80 1.59 -2.85 -8.13
CA VAL A 80 0.45 -3.17 -7.26
C VAL A 80 -0.65 -3.85 -8.06
N HIS A 81 -1.09 -3.27 -9.18
CA HIS A 81 -2.16 -3.85 -9.99
C HIS A 81 -1.80 -5.23 -10.56
N GLN A 82 -0.55 -5.41 -11.02
CA GLN A 82 -0.06 -6.70 -11.49
C GLN A 82 -0.06 -7.75 -10.37
N THR A 83 0.42 -7.38 -9.18
CA THR A 83 0.50 -8.28 -8.03
C THR A 83 -0.89 -8.64 -7.49
N LEU A 84 -1.82 -7.68 -7.43
CA LEU A 84 -3.21 -7.92 -7.04
C LEU A 84 -3.93 -8.84 -8.05
N GLY A 85 -3.66 -8.65 -9.35
CA GLY A 85 -4.16 -9.55 -10.39
C GLY A 85 -3.71 -10.99 -10.17
N ARG A 86 -2.40 -11.20 -9.94
CA ARG A 86 -1.84 -12.51 -9.60
C ARG A 86 -2.42 -13.10 -8.33
N LEU A 87 -2.59 -12.29 -7.28
CA LEU A 87 -3.19 -12.70 -6.01
C LEU A 87 -4.60 -13.24 -6.20
N ARG A 88 -5.43 -12.53 -6.97
CA ARG A 88 -6.79 -13.00 -7.31
C ARG A 88 -6.77 -14.29 -8.11
N THR A 89 -5.82 -14.45 -9.03
CA THR A 89 -5.67 -15.69 -9.81
C THR A 89 -5.26 -16.87 -8.92
N GLU A 90 -4.27 -16.71 -8.05
CA GLU A 90 -3.75 -17.80 -7.21
C GLU A 90 -4.73 -18.20 -6.09
N LEU A 91 -5.41 -17.25 -5.46
CA LEU A 91 -6.46 -17.54 -4.47
C LEU A 91 -7.75 -18.07 -5.10
N GLY A 92 -7.99 -17.70 -6.35
CA GLY A 92 -9.16 -18.10 -7.13
C GLY A 92 -10.49 -17.60 -6.53
N PRO A 93 -11.62 -18.17 -6.98
CA PRO A 93 -12.96 -17.74 -6.55
C PRO A 93 -13.30 -18.13 -5.11
N ALA A 94 -12.40 -18.84 -4.41
CA ALA A 94 -12.56 -19.18 -3.00
C ALA A 94 -12.37 -17.99 -2.06
N TRP A 95 -11.84 -16.87 -2.58
CA TRP A 95 -11.59 -15.63 -1.85
C TRP A 95 -12.29 -14.45 -2.50
N GLN A 96 -12.76 -13.53 -1.66
CA GLN A 96 -13.25 -12.22 -2.09
C GLN A 96 -12.24 -11.15 -1.67
N ILE A 97 -11.56 -10.53 -2.64
CA ILE A 97 -10.60 -9.45 -2.41
C ILE A 97 -11.15 -8.13 -2.94
N TYR A 98 -11.45 -7.20 -2.03
CA TYR A 98 -11.83 -5.83 -2.38
C TYR A 98 -10.57 -5.00 -2.64
N ASP A 99 -10.49 -4.40 -3.82
CA ASP A 99 -9.42 -3.46 -4.15
C ASP A 99 -9.78 -2.11 -3.54
N GLU A 100 -9.03 -1.70 -2.53
CA GLU A 100 -9.18 -0.41 -1.86
C GLU A 100 -7.86 0.36 -1.86
N PHE A 101 -6.92 -0.05 -2.71
CA PHE A 101 -5.70 0.68 -2.93
C PHE A 101 -6.01 1.98 -3.70
N ASP A 102 -5.62 3.10 -3.12
CA ASP A 102 -5.63 4.39 -3.81
C ASP A 102 -4.28 4.62 -4.48
N ALA A 103 -4.33 4.94 -5.76
CA ALA A 103 -3.12 5.08 -6.57
C ALA A 103 -2.29 6.28 -6.11
N LEU A 104 -0.99 6.06 -5.93
CA LEU A 104 -0.08 7.11 -5.48
C LEU A 104 0.22 8.09 -6.61
N HIS A 105 0.39 9.36 -6.24
CA HIS A 105 0.72 10.45 -7.15
C HIS A 105 1.80 11.31 -6.50
N GLU A 106 2.65 11.93 -7.30
CA GLU A 106 3.59 12.92 -6.77
C GLU A 106 2.83 14.05 -6.09
N ASP A 107 3.31 14.45 -4.92
CA ASP A 107 2.76 15.60 -4.22
C ASP A 107 3.06 16.88 -5.01
N SER A 108 2.02 17.65 -5.34
CA SER A 108 2.17 18.89 -6.10
C SER A 108 3.05 19.94 -5.42
N ASP A 109 3.21 19.87 -4.10
CA ASP A 109 4.05 20.76 -3.32
C ASP A 109 5.50 20.23 -3.14
N LEU A 110 5.84 19.06 -3.71
CA LEU A 110 7.16 18.43 -3.51
C LEU A 110 8.33 19.31 -3.95
N ASP A 111 8.24 19.97 -5.10
CA ASP A 111 9.30 20.87 -5.57
C ASP A 111 9.52 22.06 -4.62
N ARG A 112 8.44 22.58 -4.02
CA ARG A 112 8.55 23.64 -3.01
C ARG A 112 9.13 23.13 -1.71
N TYR A 113 8.72 21.95 -1.28
CA TYR A 113 9.27 21.30 -0.10
C TYR A 113 10.78 21.08 -0.25
N LEU A 114 11.23 20.53 -1.38
CA LEU A 114 12.65 20.27 -1.61
C LEU A 114 13.50 21.55 -1.76
N ALA A 115 12.90 22.67 -2.19
CA ALA A 115 13.60 23.94 -2.30
C ALA A 115 13.90 24.59 -0.93
N ASP A 116 12.99 24.46 0.03
CA ASP A 116 13.16 24.95 1.41
C ASP A 116 12.32 24.12 2.40
N PRO A 117 12.83 22.96 2.87
CA PRO A 117 12.09 22.10 3.79
C PRO A 117 11.81 22.79 5.14
N ALA A 118 12.73 23.63 5.62
CA ALA A 118 12.64 24.27 6.94
C ALA A 118 11.58 25.39 6.97
N GLY A 119 11.40 26.09 5.84
CA GLY A 119 10.38 27.12 5.66
C GLY A 119 9.08 26.62 5.01
N PHE A 120 8.97 25.31 4.74
CA PHE A 120 7.82 24.77 4.03
C PHE A 120 6.52 24.94 4.83
N ILE A 121 5.52 25.53 4.18
CA ILE A 121 4.15 25.61 4.70
C ILE A 121 3.24 25.06 3.62
N ARG A 122 2.47 24.04 3.99
CA ARG A 122 1.53 23.37 3.11
C ARG A 122 0.41 24.32 2.71
N THR A 123 0.23 24.51 1.41
CA THR A 123 -0.75 25.50 0.88
C THR A 123 -2.04 24.86 0.37
N GLN A 124 -2.03 23.55 0.13
CA GLN A 124 -3.22 22.78 -0.22
C GLN A 124 -3.44 21.68 0.82
N PRO A 125 -4.69 21.37 1.19
CA PRO A 125 -4.96 20.17 1.99
C PRO A 125 -4.34 18.95 1.30
N THR A 126 -3.77 18.04 2.08
CA THR A 126 -3.13 16.79 1.61
C THR A 126 -3.98 16.15 0.52
N THR A 127 -3.50 16.24 -0.72
CA THR A 127 -4.01 15.41 -1.81
C THR A 127 -2.96 14.32 -1.97
N THR A 128 -3.24 13.16 -1.36
CA THR A 128 -2.43 11.91 -1.40
C THR A 128 -1.19 11.94 -0.46
N CYS A 129 -0.75 10.90 0.27
CA CYS A 129 -1.08 9.47 0.39
C CYS A 129 -1.38 9.09 1.86
N ALA A 130 -2.14 8.00 2.07
CA ALA A 130 -2.61 7.46 3.35
C ALA A 130 -3.64 8.32 4.12
N LYS A 131 -4.89 7.85 4.14
CA LYS A 131 -5.84 8.18 5.21
C LYS A 131 -5.66 7.20 6.36
#